data_AF-A0A2T0BNJ7-F1
#
_entry.id   AF-A0A2T0BNJ7-F1
#
_cell.length_a   1.000
_cell.length_b   1.000
_cell.length_c   1.000
_cell.angle_alpha   90.00
_cell.angle_beta   90.00
_cell.angle_gamma   90.00
#
_symmetry.space_group_name_H-M   'P 1'
#
loop_
_entity.id
_entity.type
_entity.pdbx_description
1 polymer ?
#
loop_
_entity_poly.entity_id
_entity_poly.type
_entity_poly.pdbx_seq_one_letter_code
_entity_poly.pdbx_strand_id
1 'polypeptide(L)'
;MNFYTVLDEEPGELKKFHSKVKSDNPIYLNLQAGDIIISEQDNLEYVVVKIIKNLYKKELDVYITGVKSKEEIMDEIENLANKTIKSVLESIKDTLDLDDKKDFSKD
;
A
#
# COMPACT_ATOMS: atom_id res chain seq x y z
N MET A 1 19.33 12.56 7.11
CA MET A 1 18.58 11.73 6.17
C MET A 1 17.15 11.60 6.66
N ASN A 2 16.18 11.70 5.77
CA ASN A 2 14.76 11.68 6.10
C ASN A 2 14.10 10.49 5.39
N PHE A 3 13.33 9.69 6.11
CA PHE A 3 12.58 8.56 5.58
C PHE A 3 11.10 8.88 5.47
N TYR A 4 10.51 8.50 4.34
CA TYR A 4 9.10 8.71 4.06
C TYR A 4 8.48 7.39 3.58
N THR A 5 7.39 6.97 4.22
CA THR A 5 6.60 5.84 3.73
C THR A 5 5.71 6.31 2.58
N VAL A 6 5.74 5.52 1.50
CA VAL A 6 4.82 5.64 0.37
C VAL A 6 3.65 4.71 0.66
N LEU A 7 2.43 5.22 0.60
CA LEU A 7 1.20 4.43 0.75
C LEU A 7 0.75 3.95 -0.64
N ASP A 8 0.24 2.73 -0.72
CA ASP A 8 -0.21 2.10 -1.97
C ASP A 8 -1.61 2.59 -2.41
N GLU A 9 -2.31 3.36 -1.57
CA GLU A 9 -3.68 3.79 -1.80
C GLU A 9 -3.71 5.19 -2.45
N GLU A 10 -3.92 5.23 -3.77
CA GLU A 10 -4.18 6.38 -4.64
C GLU A 10 -3.00 7.23 -5.19
N PRO A 11 -3.08 7.63 -6.49
CA PRO A 11 -2.14 8.55 -7.14
C PRO A 11 -2.38 9.98 -6.64
N GLY A 12 -2.00 10.26 -5.41
CA GLY A 12 -2.21 11.55 -4.76
C GLY A 12 -1.90 11.57 -3.27
N GLU A 13 -1.79 10.40 -2.62
CA GLU A 13 -1.58 10.39 -1.18
C GLU A 13 -0.19 10.91 -0.77
N LEU A 14 -0.25 11.78 0.25
CA LEU A 14 0.89 12.45 0.83
C LEU A 14 1.80 11.43 1.49
N LYS A 15 3.05 11.41 1.06
CA LYS A 15 4.11 10.62 1.68
C LYS A 15 4.19 10.93 3.17
N LYS A 16 4.02 9.91 4.02
CA LYS A 16 4.07 10.10 5.46
C LYS A 16 5.53 10.10 5.91
N PHE A 17 5.93 11.13 6.65
CA PHE A 17 7.25 11.15 7.26
C PHE A 17 7.31 10.06 8.33
N HIS A 18 8.25 9.13 8.14
CA HIS A 18 8.43 7.98 9.03
C HIS A 18 9.49 8.29 10.09
N SER A 19 10.70 8.68 9.68
CA SER A 19 11.77 8.96 10.64
C SER A 19 12.87 9.87 10.06
N LYS A 20 13.63 10.53 10.94
CA LYS A 20 14.85 11.27 10.56
C LYS A 20 16.04 10.66 11.27
N VAL A 21 17.03 10.29 10.48
CA VAL A 21 18.30 9.75 10.97
C VAL A 21 19.39 10.78 10.74
N LYS A 22 20.11 11.09 11.82
CA LYS A 22 21.38 11.82 11.77
C LYS A 22 22.46 10.81 12.15
N SER A 23 23.32 10.47 11.20
CA SER A 23 24.39 9.53 11.42
C SER A 23 25.50 9.77 10.40
N ASP A 24 26.74 9.62 10.84
CA ASP A 24 27.92 9.62 9.98
C ASP A 24 28.23 8.21 9.44
N ASN A 25 27.35 7.23 9.72
CA ASN A 25 27.55 5.86 9.30
C ASN A 25 27.49 5.75 7.76
N PRO A 26 28.56 5.23 7.11
CA PRO A 26 28.62 5.12 5.66
C PRO A 26 27.57 4.19 5.05
N ILE A 27 26.92 3.32 5.84
CA ILE A 27 25.80 2.49 5.36
C ILE A 27 24.70 3.33 4.70
N TYR A 28 24.46 4.54 5.23
CA TYR A 28 23.43 5.45 4.74
C TYR A 28 23.84 6.21 3.47
N LEU A 29 25.14 6.24 3.13
CA LEU A 29 25.66 6.87 1.92
C LEU A 29 25.52 5.96 0.69
N ASN A 30 25.49 4.65 0.93
CA ASN A 30 25.46 3.63 -0.11
C ASN A 30 24.06 3.08 -0.41
N LEU A 31 23.02 3.63 0.22
CA LEU A 31 21.64 3.26 -0.05
C LEU A 31 21.30 3.43 -1.53
N GLN A 32 20.59 2.46 -2.09
CA GLN A 32 20.10 2.43 -3.45
C GLN A 32 18.62 2.00 -3.49
N ALA A 33 17.95 2.30 -4.59
CA ALA A 33 16.61 1.78 -4.80
C ALA A 33 16.68 0.24 -4.95
N GLY A 34 15.76 -0.47 -4.29
CA GLY A 34 15.74 -1.92 -4.18
C GLY A 34 16.38 -2.47 -2.90
N ASP A 35 17.16 -1.66 -2.16
CA ASP A 35 17.70 -2.10 -0.87
C ASP A 35 16.57 -2.36 0.13
N ILE A 36 16.72 -3.43 0.92
CA ILE A 36 15.85 -3.69 2.07
C ILE A 36 16.52 -3.12 3.32
N ILE A 37 15.76 -2.33 4.07
CA ILE A 37 16.15 -1.80 5.36
C ILE A 37 15.24 -2.35 6.45
N ILE A 38 15.81 -2.58 7.63
CA ILE A 38 15.06 -3.00 8.81
C ILE A 38 14.97 -1.78 9.72
N SER A 39 13.75 -1.39 10.06
CA SER A 39 13.51 -0.26 10.97
C SER A 39 13.75 -0.68 12.42
N GLU A 40 14.53 0.10 13.16
CA GLU A 40 14.73 -0.12 14.60
C GLU A 40 13.48 0.20 15.44
N GLN A 41 12.50 0.93 14.89
CA GLN A 41 11.32 1.38 15.64
C GLN A 41 10.26 0.30 15.78
N ASP A 42 10.02 -0.44 14.71
CA ASP A 42 8.95 -1.44 14.60
C ASP A 42 9.47 -2.82 14.16
N ASN A 43 10.77 -2.94 13.89
CA ASN A 43 11.41 -4.17 13.42
C ASN A 43 10.79 -4.70 12.12
N LEU A 44 10.21 -3.81 11.32
CA LEU A 44 9.63 -4.13 10.02
C LEU A 44 10.64 -3.93 8.89
N GLU A 45 10.47 -4.72 7.84
CA GLU A 45 11.24 -4.62 6.61
C GLU A 45 10.59 -3.62 5.66
N TYR A 46 11.43 -2.77 5.09
CA TYR A 46 11.03 -1.79 4.10
C TYR A 46 11.95 -1.85 2.89
N VAL A 47 11.39 -1.74 1.69
CA VAL A 47 12.18 -1.59 0.47
C VAL A 47 12.33 -0.11 0.11
N VAL A 48 13.55 0.29 -0.24
CA VAL A 48 13.83 1.63 -0.74
C VAL A 48 13.33 1.76 -2.17
N VAL A 49 12.34 2.62 -2.38
CA VAL A 49 11.72 2.85 -3.69
C VAL A 49 12.44 3.95 -4.45
N LYS A 50 12.86 5.01 -3.74
CA LYS A 50 13.47 6.18 -4.36
C LYS A 50 14.36 6.92 -3.38
N ILE A 51 15.44 7.50 -3.91
CA ILE A 51 16.34 8.36 -3.15
C ILE A 51 16.42 9.72 -3.85
N ILE A 52 16.27 10.80 -3.10
CA ILE A 52 16.45 12.17 -3.56
C ILE A 52 17.58 12.82 -2.76
N LYS A 53 18.64 13.21 -3.48
CA LYS A 53 19.75 14.00 -2.92
C LYS A 53 19.39 15.48 -3.02
N ASN A 54 18.86 16.05 -1.94
CA ASN A 54 18.48 17.46 -1.89
C ASN A 54 19.70 18.33 -1.60
N LEU A 55 20.38 18.77 -2.65
CA LEU A 55 21.61 19.57 -2.55
C LEU A 55 21.37 20.95 -1.94
N TYR A 56 20.17 21.53 -2.12
CA TYR A 56 19.82 22.82 -1.56
C TYR A 56 19.72 22.76 -0.03
N LYS A 57 19.02 21.75 0.49
CA LYS A 57 18.86 21.55 1.94
C LYS A 57 20.02 20.78 2.57
N LYS A 58 20.93 20.21 1.76
CA LYS A 58 21.96 19.25 2.18
C LYS A 58 21.39 18.04 2.92
N GLU A 59 20.26 17.54 2.44
CA GLU A 59 19.56 16.39 3.01
C GLU A 59 19.42 15.26 1.99
N LEU A 60 19.33 14.04 2.50
CA LEU A 60 19.02 12.84 1.73
C LEU A 60 17.61 12.41 2.11
N ASP A 61 16.70 12.40 1.15
CA ASP A 61 15.31 11.97 1.32
C ASP A 61 15.17 10.58 0.73
N VAL A 62 14.79 9.60 1.56
CA VAL A 62 14.66 8.19 1.22
C VAL A 62 13.18 7.82 1.31
N TYR A 63 12.66 7.29 0.21
CA TYR A 63 11.28 6.83 0.11
C TYR A 63 11.26 5.33 0.21
N ILE A 64 10.42 4.83 1.11
CA ILE A 64 10.34 3.42 1.45
C ILE A 64 8.90 2.93 1.35
N THR A 65 8.71 1.67 1.03
CA THR A 65 7.41 0.98 1.17
C THR A 65 7.58 -0.28 1.99
N GLY A 66 6.56 -0.67 2.74
CA GLY A 66 6.59 -1.85 3.58
C GLY A 66 6.71 -3.12 2.73
N VAL A 67 7.51 -4.08 3.18
CA VAL A 67 7.54 -5.41 2.58
C VAL A 67 6.37 -6.20 3.16
N LYS A 68 5.38 -6.52 2.33
CA LYS A 68 4.24 -7.35 2.75
C LYS A 68 4.71 -8.78 3.02
N SER A 69 4.27 -9.34 4.13
CA SER A 69 4.44 -10.75 4.45
C SER A 69 3.60 -11.63 3.51
N LYS A 70 3.95 -12.92 3.43
CA LYS A 70 3.17 -13.88 2.65
C LYS A 70 1.73 -13.97 3.16
N GLU A 71 1.55 -13.93 4.47
CA GLU A 71 0.26 -13.97 5.15
C GLU A 71 -0.60 -12.77 4.77
N GLU A 72 -0.05 -11.55 4.85
CA GLU A 72 -0.76 -10.32 4.42
C GLU A 72 -1.17 -10.38 2.94
N ILE A 73 -0.28 -10.88 2.06
CA ILE A 73 -0.61 -11.05 0.64
C ILE A 73 -1.77 -12.03 0.46
N MET A 74 -1.77 -13.16 1.19
CA MET A 74 -2.84 -14.15 1.10
C MET A 74 -4.16 -13.61 1.65
N ASP A 75 -4.12 -12.84 2.74
CA ASP A 75 -5.30 -12.20 3.33
C ASP A 75 -5.92 -11.17 2.37
N GLU A 76 -5.10 -10.39 1.65
CA GLU A 76 -5.56 -9.47 0.61
C GLU A 76 -6.21 -10.21 -0.57
N ILE A 77 -5.61 -11.32 -1.01
CA ILE A 77 -6.17 -12.18 -2.08
C ILE A 77 -7.52 -12.76 -1.63
N GLU A 78 -7.62 -13.26 -0.40
CA GLU A 78 -8.85 -13.81 0.15
C GLU A 78 -9.93 -12.74 0.27
N ASN A 79 -9.58 -11.54 0.76
CA ASN A 79 -10.50 -10.41 0.81
C ASN A 79 -11.00 -10.00 -0.58
N LEU A 80 -10.12 -9.97 -1.58
CA LEU A 80 -10.50 -9.67 -2.97
C LEU A 80 -11.46 -10.74 -3.50
N ALA A 81 -11.15 -12.02 -3.32
CA ALA A 81 -12.00 -13.12 -3.74
C ALA A 81 -13.38 -13.05 -3.07
N ASN A 82 -13.42 -12.79 -1.75
CA ASN A 82 -14.67 -12.64 -1.00
C ASN A 82 -15.50 -11.46 -1.50
N LYS A 83 -14.88 -10.31 -1.79
CA LYS A 83 -15.56 -9.15 -2.38
C LYS A 83 -16.11 -9.48 -3.77
N THR A 84 -15.35 -10.17 -4.61
CA THR A 84 -15.80 -10.59 -5.95
C THR A 84 -16.97 -11.55 -5.88
N ILE A 85 -16.87 -12.60 -5.05
CA ILE A 85 -17.96 -13.58 -4.86
C ILE A 85 -19.23 -12.88 -4.35
N LYS A 86 -19.08 -11.99 -3.36
CA LYS A 86 -20.19 -11.21 -2.84
C LYS A 86 -20.85 -10.35 -3.92
N SER A 87 -20.05 -9.64 -4.71
CA SER A 87 -20.54 -8.79 -5.81
C SER A 87 -21.28 -9.60 -6.89
N VAL A 88 -20.78 -10.79 -7.24
CA VAL A 88 -21.46 -11.69 -8.19
C VAL A 88 -22.79 -12.18 -7.62
N LEU A 89 -22.84 -12.59 -6.35
CA LEU A 89 -24.07 -13.02 -5.69
C LEU A 89 -25.10 -11.89 -5.60
N GLU A 90 -24.67 -10.68 -5.25
CA GLU A 90 -25.54 -9.49 -5.25
C GLU A 90 -26.08 -9.21 -6.65
N SER A 91 -25.24 -9.32 -7.70
CA SER A 91 -25.68 -9.12 -9.09
C SER A 91 -26.70 -10.18 -9.55
N ILE A 92 -26.51 -11.45 -9.17
CA ILE A 92 -27.46 -12.53 -9.45
C ILE A 92 -28.77 -12.28 -8.71
N LYS A 93 -28.70 -11.92 -7.43
CA LYS A 93 -29.87 -11.59 -6.62
C LYS A 93 -30.65 -10.43 -7.24
N ASP A 94 -30.00 -9.35 -7.62
CA ASP A 94 -30.64 -8.21 -8.28
C ASP A 94 -31.30 -8.61 -9.61
N THR A 95 -30.72 -9.55 -10.35
CA THR A 95 -31.30 -10.08 -11.59
C THR A 95 -32.53 -10.95 -11.32
N LEU A 96 -32.51 -11.76 -10.27
CA LEU A 96 -33.64 -12.64 -9.88
C LEU A 96 -34.79 -11.84 -9.22
N ASP A 97 -34.47 -10.86 -8.37
CA ASP A 97 -35.45 -9.95 -7.74
C ASP A 97 -36.16 -9.05 -8.77
N LEU A 98 -35.66 -8.96 -10.02
CA LEU A 98 -36.32 -8.27 -11.13
C LEU A 98 -37.41 -9.10 -11.81
N ASP A 99 -37.36 -10.44 -11.74
CA ASP A 99 -38.39 -11.31 -12.32
C ASP A 99 -39.65 -11.40 -11.45
N ASP A 100 -39.53 -11.25 -10.12
CA ASP A 100 -40.67 -11.24 -9.19
C ASP A 100 -41.53 -9.97 -9.25
N LYS A 101 -41.06 -8.90 -9.91
CA LYS A 101 -41.82 -7.64 -10.10
C LYS A 101 -42.59 -7.56 -11.40
N LYS A 102 -42.64 -8.65 -12.19
CA LYS A 102 -43.44 -8.75 -13.40
C LYS A 102 -44.58 -9.77 -13.26
N ASP A 103 -45.51 -9.55 -12.34
CA ASP A 103 -46.94 -9.66 -12.67
C ASP A 103 -47.82 -9.09 -11.54
N PHE A 104 -49.10 -8.87 -11.83
CA PHE A 104 -50.12 -8.17 -11.02
C PHE A 104 -50.23 -6.64 -11.24
N SER A 105 -50.21 -6.22 -12.51
CA SER A 105 -51.12 -5.14 -12.93
C SER A 105 -51.62 -5.42 -14.35
N LYS A 106 -52.83 -5.95 -14.43
CA LYS A 106 -53.75 -6.18 -15.56
C LYS A 106 -54.59 -7.40 -15.15
N ASP A 107 -55.89 -7.36 -14.93
CA ASP A 107 -56.97 -6.41 -15.23
C ASP A 107 -57.97 -6.40 -14.06
#